data_AF-A0A970XAR6-F1
#
_entry.id   AF-A0A970XAR6-F1
#
_cell.length_a   1.000
_cell.length_b   1.000
_cell.length_c   1.000
_cell.angle_alpha   90.00
_cell.angle_beta   90.00
_cell.angle_gamma   90.00
#
_symmetry.space_group_name_H-M   'P 1'
#
loop_
_entity.id
_entity.type
_entity.pdbx_description
1 polymer ?
#
loop_
_entity_poly.entity_id
_entity_poly.type
_entity_poly.pdbx_seq_one_letter_code
_entity_poly.pdbx_strand_id
1 'polypeptide(L)'
;MKKLLQNKGFTLVEMVVAFAILAVVMLSVGFVISTSSRTYGRISADINLQYESQLAMSQLQEYIIDCNACVGVSSGGGSLYIINKTETQYDVFKFAKKSDKDELWFYKAAADTLNPAAPDFSAVAFDAGQPMSGYVKAFSAAVSELPDTMTAASVIVTIQYGSGGETYNGYQTFALRNQVPNISAGVPLG
;
A
#
# COMPACT_ATOMS: atom_id res chain seq x y z
N MET A 1 70.41 39.40 1.83
CA MET A 1 69.53 38.32 1.32
C MET A 1 68.18 38.91 0.95
N LYS A 2 67.77 38.85 -0.32
CA LYS A 2 66.38 39.10 -0.73
C LYS A 2 65.98 37.97 -1.69
N LYS A 3 65.18 37.02 -1.19
CA LYS A 3 64.47 36.06 -2.04
C LYS A 3 63.41 36.87 -2.79
N LEU A 4 63.62 37.08 -4.09
CA LEU A 4 62.58 37.61 -4.97
C LEU A 4 61.51 36.53 -5.08
N LEU A 5 60.32 36.82 -4.55
CA LEU A 5 59.13 35.99 -4.72
C LEU A 5 58.91 35.76 -6.22
N GLN A 6 59.01 34.51 -6.62
CA GLN A 6 58.79 34.04 -7.99
C GLN A 6 57.28 34.10 -8.28
N ASN A 7 56.76 35.29 -8.56
CA ASN A 7 55.38 35.48 -9.00
C ASN A 7 55.28 35.08 -10.48
N LYS A 8 55.19 33.78 -10.77
CA LYS A 8 54.74 33.30 -12.09
C LYS A 8 53.23 33.54 -12.17
N GLY A 9 52.83 34.65 -12.79
CA GLY A 9 51.43 34.89 -13.14
C GLY A 9 50.95 33.91 -14.21
N PHE A 10 49.64 33.63 -14.24
CA PHE A 10 49.02 32.80 -15.27
C PHE A 10 49.15 33.45 -16.65
N THR A 11 49.52 32.67 -17.65
CA THR A 11 49.49 33.11 -19.04
C THR A 11 48.05 33.14 -19.56
N LEU A 12 47.80 33.98 -20.56
CA LEU A 12 46.47 34.12 -21.17
C LEU A 12 45.99 32.79 -21.77
N VAL A 13 46.90 32.01 -22.35
CA VAL A 13 46.63 30.69 -22.92
C VAL A 13 46.20 29.70 -21.84
N GLU A 14 46.87 29.67 -20.69
CA GLU A 14 46.50 28.77 -19.59
C GLU A 14 45.10 29.07 -19.04
N MET A 15 44.72 30.35 -18.97
CA MET A 15 43.36 30.75 -18.56
C MET A 15 42.30 30.29 -19.57
N VAL A 16 42.56 30.44 -20.86
CA VAL A 16 41.60 30.02 -21.92
C VAL A 16 41.41 28.51 -21.91
N VAL A 17 42.49 27.74 -21.79
CA VAL A 17 42.42 26.28 -21.72
C VAL A 17 41.71 25.82 -20.45
N ALA A 18 41.96 26.46 -19.30
CA ALA A 18 41.27 26.14 -18.05
C ALA A 18 39.75 26.37 -18.15
N PHE A 19 39.30 27.49 -18.72
CA PHE A 19 37.87 27.74 -18.95
C PHE A 19 37.25 26.76 -19.95
N ALA A 20 37.97 26.39 -21.00
CA ALA A 20 37.49 25.42 -21.97
C ALA A 20 37.23 24.04 -21.32
N ILE A 21 38.16 23.56 -20.49
CA ILE A 21 38.00 22.29 -19.76
C ILE A 21 36.86 22.42 -18.74
N LEU A 22 36.80 23.51 -18.00
CA LEU A 22 35.76 23.74 -16.98
C LEU A 22 34.36 23.79 -17.60
N ALA A 23 34.18 24.41 -18.77
CA ALA A 23 32.90 24.43 -19.48
C ALA A 23 32.41 23.02 -19.84
N VAL A 24 33.30 22.16 -20.34
CA VAL A 24 32.95 20.76 -20.68
C VAL A 24 32.59 19.96 -19.42
N VAL A 25 33.34 20.13 -18.34
CA VAL A 25 33.06 19.44 -17.05
C VAL A 25 31.75 19.92 -16.42
N MET A 26 31.45 21.21 -16.47
CA MET A 26 30.21 21.75 -15.90
C MET A 26 28.98 21.27 -16.66
N LEU A 27 29.07 21.10 -17.98
CA LEU A 27 27.99 20.53 -18.79
C LEU A 27 27.72 19.06 -18.42
N SER A 28 28.78 18.25 -18.27
CA SER A 28 28.62 16.83 -17.92
C SER A 28 28.08 16.65 -16.49
N VAL A 29 28.62 17.39 -15.52
CA VAL A 29 28.15 17.35 -14.13
C VAL A 29 26.72 17.89 -14.01
N GLY A 30 26.39 18.97 -14.72
CA GLY A 30 25.03 19.52 -14.74
C GLY A 30 24.00 18.53 -15.27
N PHE A 31 24.34 17.79 -16.33
CA PHE A 31 23.49 16.73 -16.86
C PHE A 31 23.28 15.58 -15.86
N VAL A 32 24.36 15.13 -15.21
CA VAL A 32 24.31 14.08 -14.19
C VAL A 32 23.45 14.52 -13.00
N ILE A 33 23.67 15.72 -12.45
CA ILE A 33 22.90 16.22 -11.29
C ILE A 33 21.41 16.32 -11.62
N SER A 34 21.06 16.88 -12.79
CA SER A 34 19.67 17.03 -13.23
C SER A 34 18.97 15.68 -13.38
N THR A 35 19.65 14.71 -14.00
CA THR A 35 19.11 13.36 -14.20
C THR A 35 19.01 12.61 -12.88
N SER A 36 20.04 12.70 -12.03
CA SER A 36 20.06 12.09 -10.70
C SER A 36 18.93 12.64 -9.83
N SER A 37 18.71 13.96 -9.80
CA SER A 37 17.64 14.57 -8.98
C SER A 37 16.25 14.03 -9.35
N ARG A 38 15.94 13.94 -10.64
CA ARG A 38 14.67 13.37 -11.12
C ARG A 38 14.55 11.87 -10.79
N THR A 39 15.65 11.15 -10.92
CA THR A 39 15.73 9.71 -10.63
C THR A 39 15.54 9.43 -9.15
N TYR A 40 16.20 10.19 -8.27
CA TYR A 40 16.02 10.10 -6.82
C TYR A 40 14.57 10.39 -6.41
N GLY A 41 13.92 11.39 -7.02
CA GLY A 41 12.51 11.69 -6.75
C GLY A 41 11.58 10.51 -7.07
N ARG A 42 11.77 9.87 -8.22
CA ARG A 42 10.99 8.69 -8.63
C ARG A 42 11.26 7.48 -7.75
N ILE A 43 12.52 7.15 -7.51
CA ILE A 43 12.92 6.03 -6.65
C ILE A 43 12.39 6.23 -5.23
N SER A 44 12.47 7.45 -4.70
CA SER A 44 11.93 7.77 -3.38
C SER A 44 10.42 7.58 -3.32
N ALA A 45 9.69 8.01 -4.35
CA ALA A 45 8.25 7.79 -4.45
C ALA A 45 7.92 6.29 -4.49
N ASP A 46 8.63 5.52 -5.32
CA ASP A 46 8.44 4.07 -5.42
C ASP A 46 8.72 3.34 -4.10
N ILE A 47 9.85 3.63 -3.44
CA ILE A 47 10.17 3.07 -2.12
C ILE A 47 9.08 3.40 -1.10
N ASN A 48 8.55 4.62 -1.11
CA ASN A 48 7.49 5.00 -0.20
C ASN A 48 6.20 4.21 -0.43
N LEU A 49 5.81 3.99 -1.70
CA LEU A 49 4.64 3.16 -2.03
C LEU A 49 4.83 1.69 -1.62
N GLN A 50 6.04 1.16 -1.79
CA GLN A 50 6.38 -0.18 -1.34
C GLN A 50 6.30 -0.32 0.19
N TYR A 51 6.87 0.64 0.93
CA TYR A 51 6.83 0.68 2.38
C TYR A 51 5.39 0.74 2.90
N GLU A 52 4.60 1.63 2.32
CA GLU A 52 3.19 1.80 2.64
C GLU A 52 2.38 0.51 2.40
N SER A 53 2.65 -0.18 1.29
CA SER A 53 2.04 -1.48 1.00
C SER A 53 2.39 -2.53 2.05
N GLN A 54 3.65 -2.62 2.49
CA GLN A 54 4.05 -3.62 3.48
C GLN A 54 3.39 -3.36 4.83
N LEU A 55 3.26 -2.09 5.22
CA LEU A 55 2.56 -1.69 6.44
C LEU A 55 1.08 -2.06 6.38
N ALA A 56 0.39 -1.71 5.29
CA ALA A 56 -1.02 -2.05 5.11
C ALA A 56 -1.26 -3.56 5.08
N MET A 57 -0.41 -4.32 4.40
CA MET A 57 -0.50 -5.78 4.34
C MET A 57 -0.26 -6.42 5.71
N SER A 58 0.69 -5.92 6.48
CA SER A 58 0.95 -6.42 7.84
C SER A 58 -0.25 -6.17 8.76
N GLN A 59 -0.87 -4.99 8.69
CA GLN A 59 -2.08 -4.71 9.46
C GLN A 59 -3.26 -5.59 9.02
N LEU A 60 -3.47 -5.78 7.72
CA LEU A 60 -4.50 -6.70 7.21
C LEU A 60 -4.27 -8.13 7.68
N GLN A 61 -3.01 -8.58 7.70
CA GLN A 61 -2.64 -9.91 8.15
C GLN A 61 -3.09 -10.19 9.58
N GLU A 62 -2.96 -9.22 10.50
CA GLU A 62 -3.37 -9.36 11.90
C GLU A 62 -4.87 -9.68 12.04
N TYR A 63 -5.71 -9.07 11.20
CA TYR A 63 -7.16 -9.33 11.22
C TYR A 63 -7.55 -10.58 10.43
N ILE A 64 -6.85 -10.89 9.33
CA ILE A 64 -7.18 -12.04 8.47
C ILE A 64 -6.81 -13.35 9.15
N ILE A 65 -5.58 -13.49 9.67
CA ILE A 65 -5.09 -14.78 10.17
C ILE A 65 -5.95 -15.33 11.30
N ASP A 66 -6.36 -14.46 12.24
CA ASP A 66 -7.11 -14.84 13.43
C ASP A 66 -8.63 -14.84 13.22
N CYS A 67 -9.09 -14.81 11.96
CA CYS A 67 -10.51 -14.94 11.66
C CYS A 67 -11.08 -16.26 12.22
N ASN A 68 -12.19 -16.19 12.95
CA ASN A 68 -12.76 -17.37 13.61
C ASN A 68 -14.23 -17.68 13.25
N ALA A 69 -14.98 -16.74 12.66
CA ALA A 69 -16.40 -16.94 12.41
C ALA A 69 -16.72 -17.08 10.91
N CYS A 70 -16.40 -16.07 10.08
CA CYS A 70 -16.56 -16.12 8.62
C CYS A 70 -15.83 -14.98 7.94
N VAL A 71 -15.54 -15.15 6.64
CA VAL A 71 -14.91 -14.14 5.80
C VAL A 71 -15.69 -13.96 4.50
N GLY A 72 -15.75 -12.74 4.00
CA GLY A 72 -16.49 -12.44 2.77
C GLY A 72 -15.94 -11.25 2.05
N VAL A 73 -16.21 -11.20 0.75
CA VAL A 73 -15.79 -10.10 -0.11
C VAL A 73 -17.01 -9.62 -0.91
N SER A 74 -17.12 -8.31 -1.11
CA SER A 74 -18.18 -7.73 -1.93
C SER A 74 -18.05 -8.17 -3.39
N SER A 75 -19.15 -8.20 -4.13
CA SER A 75 -19.10 -8.51 -5.57
C SER A 75 -18.20 -7.51 -6.30
N GLY A 76 -17.12 -8.01 -6.91
CA GLY A 76 -16.08 -7.22 -7.56
C GLY A 76 -14.80 -7.02 -6.72
N GLY A 77 -14.74 -7.52 -5.49
CA GLY A 77 -13.52 -7.50 -4.68
C GLY A 77 -13.27 -6.22 -3.89
N GLY A 78 -14.08 -5.17 -4.06
CA GLY A 78 -13.78 -3.82 -3.59
C GLY A 78 -13.83 -3.62 -2.07
N SER A 79 -14.42 -4.55 -1.33
CA SER A 79 -14.51 -4.53 0.13
C SER A 79 -14.30 -5.94 0.70
N LEU A 80 -13.44 -6.06 1.70
CA LEU A 80 -13.21 -7.29 2.46
C LEU A 80 -13.91 -7.18 3.82
N TYR A 81 -14.61 -8.23 4.21
CA TYR A 81 -15.32 -8.35 5.47
C TYR A 81 -14.78 -9.55 6.25
N ILE A 82 -14.40 -9.31 7.49
CA ILE A 82 -13.89 -10.33 8.41
C ILE A 82 -14.76 -10.30 9.65
N ILE A 83 -15.28 -11.45 10.04
CA ILE A 83 -16.17 -11.56 11.19
C ILE A 83 -15.52 -12.49 12.20
N ASN A 84 -15.45 -12.00 13.43
CA ASN A 84 -15.02 -12.76 14.58
C ASN A 84 -16.17 -12.91 15.58
N LYS A 85 -16.31 -14.10 16.14
CA LYS A 85 -17.23 -14.42 17.21
C LYS A 85 -16.50 -14.33 18.55
N THR A 86 -17.09 -13.57 19.44
CA THR A 86 -16.76 -13.48 20.87
C THR A 86 -17.82 -14.27 21.66
N GLU A 87 -17.67 -14.42 22.98
CA GLU A 87 -18.59 -15.23 23.82
C GLU A 87 -20.07 -14.88 23.66
N THR A 88 -20.38 -13.61 23.40
CA THR A 88 -21.77 -13.08 23.33
C THR A 88 -22.08 -12.25 22.09
N GLN A 89 -21.08 -11.88 21.27
CA GLN A 89 -21.23 -10.93 20.17
C GLN A 89 -20.34 -11.29 18.96
N TYR A 90 -20.60 -10.64 17.82
CA TYR A 90 -19.75 -10.69 16.64
C TYR A 90 -19.07 -9.35 16.38
N ASP A 91 -17.75 -9.35 16.26
CA ASP A 91 -16.97 -8.22 15.76
C ASP A 91 -16.89 -8.32 14.23
N VAL A 92 -17.32 -7.26 13.54
CA VAL A 92 -17.29 -7.17 12.08
C VAL A 92 -16.26 -6.12 11.67
N PHE A 93 -15.28 -6.53 10.88
CA PHE A 93 -14.26 -5.66 10.31
C PHE A 93 -14.49 -5.53 8.80
N LYS A 94 -14.54 -4.29 8.30
CA LYS A 94 -14.59 -3.99 6.86
C LYS A 94 -13.34 -3.24 6.45
N PHE A 95 -12.73 -3.68 5.36
CA PHE A 95 -11.61 -3.02 4.69
C PHE A 95 -12.06 -2.63 3.29
N ALA A 96 -11.99 -1.35 2.97
CA ALA A 96 -12.40 -0.85 1.66
C ALA A 96 -11.63 0.42 1.30
N LYS A 97 -11.39 0.62 -0.01
CA LYS A 97 -10.95 1.92 -0.49
C LYS A 97 -12.08 2.92 -0.33
N LYS A 98 -11.78 4.10 0.20
CA LYS A 98 -12.75 5.20 0.23
C LYS A 98 -12.97 5.77 -1.17
N SER A 99 -14.22 5.99 -1.58
CA SER A 99 -14.52 6.51 -2.93
C SER A 99 -13.96 7.91 -3.18
N ASP A 100 -13.95 8.75 -2.14
CA ASP A 100 -13.56 10.16 -2.24
C ASP A 100 -12.05 10.41 -2.06
N LYS A 101 -11.28 9.38 -1.68
CA LYS A 101 -9.87 9.52 -1.32
C LYS A 101 -9.05 8.33 -1.79
N ASP A 102 -7.78 8.56 -2.10
CA ASP A 102 -6.83 7.49 -2.39
C ASP A 102 -6.30 6.87 -1.07
N GLU A 103 -7.22 6.37 -0.25
CA GLU A 103 -6.93 5.82 1.07
C GLU A 103 -7.68 4.49 1.28
N LEU A 104 -7.01 3.52 1.89
CA LEU A 104 -7.64 2.32 2.45
C LEU A 104 -8.17 2.64 3.85
N TRP A 105 -9.41 2.28 4.10
CA TRP A 105 -10.09 2.54 5.37
C TRP A 105 -10.48 1.24 6.05
N PHE A 106 -10.35 1.25 7.38
CA PHE A 106 -10.80 0.21 8.30
C PHE A 106 -12.08 0.67 8.99
N TYR A 107 -13.08 -0.20 9.02
CA TYR A 107 -14.32 0.02 9.75
C TYR A 107 -14.53 -1.14 10.70
N LYS A 108 -14.99 -0.82 11.91
CA LYS A 108 -15.37 -1.79 12.93
C LYS A 108 -16.86 -1.67 13.20
N ALA A 109 -17.53 -2.78 13.47
CA ALA A 109 -18.86 -2.83 14.02
C ALA A 109 -18.96 -3.98 15.01
N ALA A 110 -19.91 -3.90 15.94
CA ALA A 110 -20.31 -5.02 16.80
C ALA A 110 -21.76 -5.40 16.48
N ALA A 111 -22.05 -6.69 16.43
CA ALA A 111 -23.38 -7.22 16.16
C ALA A 111 -23.74 -8.33 17.16
N ASP A 112 -24.85 -8.16 17.88
CA ASP A 112 -25.34 -9.16 18.84
C ASP A 112 -25.95 -10.40 18.14
N THR A 113 -26.47 -10.24 16.93
CA THR A 113 -27.23 -11.28 16.21
C THR A 113 -26.81 -11.36 14.74
N LEU A 114 -25.54 -11.70 14.49
CA LEU A 114 -25.08 -12.01 13.13
C LEU A 114 -25.15 -13.52 12.88
N ASN A 115 -25.80 -13.93 11.78
CA ASN A 115 -25.75 -15.33 11.34
C ASN A 115 -24.50 -15.52 10.45
N PRO A 116 -23.47 -16.26 10.89
CA PRO A 116 -22.25 -16.45 10.11
C PRO A 116 -22.44 -17.29 8.83
N ALA A 117 -23.56 -18.00 8.67
CA ALA A 117 -23.87 -18.74 7.44
C ALA A 117 -24.62 -17.90 6.38
N ALA A 118 -25.29 -16.83 6.81
CA ALA A 118 -26.05 -15.91 5.95
C ALA A 118 -26.16 -14.55 6.65
N PRO A 119 -25.06 -13.78 6.69
CA PRO A 119 -25.01 -12.55 7.47
C PRO A 119 -25.87 -11.47 6.81
N ASP A 120 -26.83 -10.94 7.57
CA ASP A 120 -27.56 -9.74 7.20
C ASP A 120 -26.82 -8.52 7.74
N PHE A 121 -26.19 -7.76 6.83
CA PHE A 121 -25.46 -6.55 7.18
C PHE A 121 -26.36 -5.31 7.32
N SER A 122 -27.66 -5.43 7.06
CA SER A 122 -28.60 -4.29 7.11
C SER A 122 -28.72 -3.67 8.51
N ALA A 123 -28.50 -4.47 9.56
CA ALA A 123 -28.51 -4.04 10.95
C ALA A 123 -27.10 -3.73 11.50
N VAL A 124 -26.04 -3.92 10.71
CA VAL A 124 -24.66 -3.71 11.16
C VAL A 124 -24.30 -2.23 11.02
N ALA A 125 -24.26 -1.53 12.15
CA ALA A 125 -23.83 -0.14 12.20
C ALA A 125 -22.30 -0.07 12.37
N PHE A 126 -21.60 0.36 11.32
CA PHE A 126 -20.16 0.61 11.39
C PHE A 126 -19.84 1.90 12.13
N ASP A 127 -18.81 1.83 12.98
CA ASP A 127 -18.18 2.96 13.61
C ASP A 127 -17.58 3.93 12.57
N ALA A 128 -17.20 5.12 13.03
CA ALA A 128 -16.42 6.04 12.21
C ALA A 128 -15.10 5.37 11.78
N GLY A 129 -15.02 5.01 10.49
CA GLY A 129 -13.86 4.33 9.94
C GLY A 129 -12.55 5.10 10.14
N GLN A 130 -11.44 4.38 10.14
CA GLN A 130 -10.10 4.91 10.36
C GLN A 130 -9.24 4.71 9.11
N PRO A 131 -8.42 5.70 8.71
CA PRO A 131 -7.49 5.52 7.61
C PRO A 131 -6.39 4.53 8.01
N MET A 132 -6.14 3.52 7.18
CA MET A 132 -5.05 2.56 7.37
C MET A 132 -3.85 2.84 6.48
N SER A 133 -4.12 3.25 5.24
CA SER A 133 -3.07 3.40 4.25
C SER A 133 -3.40 4.48 3.22
N GLY A 134 -2.40 5.25 2.83
CA GLY A 134 -2.50 6.30 1.81
C GLY A 134 -2.06 5.84 0.42
N TYR A 135 -2.28 6.70 -0.58
CA TYR A 135 -1.91 6.48 -1.98
C TYR A 135 -2.59 5.29 -2.67
N VAL A 136 -3.71 4.80 -2.14
CA VAL A 136 -4.42 3.61 -2.63
C VAL A 136 -5.35 3.98 -3.80
N LYS A 137 -4.98 3.56 -5.01
CA LYS A 137 -5.77 3.77 -6.24
C LYS A 137 -6.85 2.72 -6.41
N ALA A 138 -6.55 1.46 -6.09
CA ALA A 138 -7.50 0.36 -6.13
C ALA A 138 -7.24 -0.64 -5.01
N PHE A 139 -8.31 -1.21 -4.49
CA PHE A 139 -8.28 -2.31 -3.53
C PHE A 139 -9.14 -3.44 -4.09
N SER A 140 -8.62 -4.66 -4.05
CA SER A 140 -9.36 -5.87 -4.41
C SER A 140 -8.97 -7.00 -3.46
N ALA A 141 -9.97 -7.72 -2.96
CA ALA A 141 -9.78 -8.96 -2.24
C ALA A 141 -10.47 -10.11 -2.98
N ALA A 142 -10.02 -11.33 -2.73
CA ALA A 142 -10.66 -12.56 -3.17
C ALA A 142 -10.46 -13.64 -2.11
N VAL A 143 -11.45 -14.51 -1.92
CA VAL A 143 -11.37 -15.64 -1.00
C VAL A 143 -11.13 -16.90 -1.83
N SER A 144 -10.08 -17.65 -1.51
CA SER A 144 -9.87 -18.99 -2.04
C SER A 144 -10.50 -19.99 -1.10
N GLU A 145 -11.32 -20.89 -1.65
CA GLU A 145 -12.01 -21.93 -0.89
C GLU A 145 -11.27 -23.26 -0.97
N LEU A 146 -11.47 -24.11 0.04
CA LEU A 146 -11.17 -25.53 -0.07
C LEU A 146 -12.16 -26.19 -1.05
N PRO A 147 -11.72 -27.23 -1.79
CA PRO A 147 -12.63 -28.03 -2.61
C PRO A 147 -13.84 -28.51 -1.80
N ASP A 148 -15.02 -28.38 -2.40
CA ASP A 148 -16.28 -29.00 -1.96
C ASP A 148 -16.85 -28.57 -0.60
N THR A 149 -16.33 -27.51 0.04
CA THR A 149 -16.74 -27.14 1.41
C THR A 149 -17.14 -25.69 1.62
N MET A 150 -17.12 -24.82 0.58
CA MET A 150 -17.41 -23.37 0.69
C MET A 150 -16.69 -22.71 1.89
N THR A 151 -15.54 -23.27 2.25
CA THR A 151 -14.77 -22.92 3.45
C THR A 151 -13.52 -22.23 2.99
N ALA A 152 -13.27 -21.03 3.51
CA ALA A 152 -12.14 -20.21 3.13
C ALA A 152 -10.83 -20.85 3.61
N ALA A 153 -9.91 -21.07 2.68
CA ALA A 153 -8.54 -21.50 2.93
C ALA A 153 -7.60 -20.30 3.07
N SER A 154 -7.76 -19.32 2.19
CA SER A 154 -6.91 -18.13 2.14
C SER A 154 -7.65 -16.92 1.58
N VAL A 155 -7.15 -15.74 1.93
CA VAL A 155 -7.61 -14.46 1.39
C VAL A 155 -6.48 -13.87 0.56
N ILE A 156 -6.77 -13.60 -0.70
CA ILE A 156 -5.88 -12.91 -1.62
C ILE A 156 -6.23 -11.43 -1.56
N VAL A 157 -5.25 -10.59 -1.25
CA VAL A 157 -5.41 -9.14 -1.24
C VAL A 157 -4.48 -8.53 -2.28
N THR A 158 -5.05 -7.64 -3.09
CA THR A 158 -4.35 -6.83 -4.08
C THR A 158 -4.64 -5.35 -3.81
N ILE A 159 -3.58 -4.57 -3.62
CA ILE A 159 -3.68 -3.12 -3.43
C ILE A 159 -2.79 -2.44 -4.47
N GLN A 160 -3.38 -1.55 -5.26
CA GLN A 160 -2.65 -0.70 -6.18
C GLN A 160 -2.40 0.66 -5.54
N TYR A 161 -1.14 1.00 -5.43
CA TYR A 161 -0.63 2.28 -4.93
C TYR A 161 -0.20 3.18 -6.09
N GLY A 162 -0.34 4.49 -5.93
CA GLY A 162 0.16 5.45 -6.93
C GLY A 162 0.46 6.84 -6.35
N SER A 163 1.67 7.33 -6.61
CA SER A 163 2.14 8.66 -6.21
C SER A 163 3.31 9.12 -7.10
N GLY A 164 3.37 10.41 -7.42
CA GLY A 164 4.52 10.98 -8.16
C GLY A 164 4.71 10.47 -9.60
N GLY A 165 3.68 9.83 -10.19
CA GLY A 165 3.75 9.20 -11.51
C GLY A 165 4.22 7.74 -11.49
N GLU A 166 4.61 7.24 -10.32
CA GLU A 166 4.95 5.84 -10.09
C GLU A 166 3.72 5.08 -9.55
N THR A 167 3.67 3.78 -9.85
CA THR A 167 2.61 2.88 -9.36
C THR A 167 3.24 1.62 -8.81
N TYR A 168 2.71 1.12 -7.70
CA TYR A 168 3.16 -0.13 -7.08
C TYR A 168 1.96 -1.03 -6.79
N ASN A 169 2.07 -2.32 -7.11
CA ASN A 169 1.01 -3.29 -6.82
C ASN A 169 1.48 -4.21 -5.69
N GLY A 170 0.86 -4.07 -4.51
CA GLY A 170 1.00 -5.02 -3.43
C GLY A 170 0.09 -6.22 -3.67
N TYR A 171 0.66 -7.43 -3.63
CA TYR A 171 -0.08 -8.68 -3.76
C TYR A 171 0.34 -9.63 -2.64
N GLN A 172 -0.62 -10.12 -1.87
CA GLN A 172 -0.35 -11.12 -0.84
C GLN A 172 -1.51 -12.10 -0.70
N THR A 173 -1.15 -13.36 -0.41
CA THR A 173 -2.10 -14.40 -0.05
C THR A 173 -1.91 -14.74 1.41
N PHE A 174 -2.97 -14.54 2.20
CA PHE A 174 -3.00 -14.83 3.62
C PHE A 174 -3.70 -16.16 3.86
N ALA A 175 -2.98 -17.15 4.37
CA ALA A 175 -3.60 -18.38 4.83
C ALA A 175 -4.36 -18.11 6.13
N LEU A 176 -5.60 -18.58 6.20
CA LEU A 176 -6.42 -18.47 7.41
C LEU A 176 -5.95 -19.52 8.42
N ARG A 177 -5.89 -19.16 9.71
CA ARG A 177 -5.56 -20.13 10.75
C ARG A 177 -6.72 -21.10 10.98
N ASN A 178 -7.94 -20.59 10.94
CA ASN A 178 -9.16 -21.37 11.12
C ASN A 178 -9.86 -21.59 9.78
N GLN A 179 -10.50 -22.75 9.67
CA GLN A 179 -11.42 -23.04 8.57
C GLN A 179 -12.74 -22.31 8.83
N VAL A 180 -12.98 -21.21 8.12
CA VAL A 180 -14.17 -20.37 8.30
C VAL A 180 -15.00 -20.36 7.01
N PRO A 181 -16.35 -20.31 7.08
CA PRO A 181 -17.20 -20.21 5.91
C PRO A 181 -16.89 -18.96 5.06
N ASN A 182 -16.97 -19.11 3.72
CA ASN A 182 -16.99 -17.98 2.80
C ASN A 182 -18.42 -17.47 2.63
N ILE A 183 -18.65 -16.21 2.98
CA ILE A 183 -19.96 -15.54 2.92
C ILE A 183 -20.07 -14.53 1.76
N SER A 184 -19.12 -14.51 0.81
CA SER A 184 -19.04 -13.50 -0.26
C SER A 184 -20.35 -13.32 -1.06
N ALA A 185 -21.19 -14.35 -1.15
CA ALA A 185 -22.50 -14.27 -1.80
C ALA A 185 -23.55 -13.42 -1.05
N GLY A 186 -23.40 -13.20 0.25
CA GLY A 186 -24.32 -12.45 1.11
C GLY A 186 -23.80 -11.07 1.54
N VAL A 187 -22.61 -10.67 1.08
CA VAL A 187 -21.97 -9.41 1.48
C VAL A 187 -22.51 -8.24 0.63
N PRO A 188 -22.84 -7.08 1.24
CA PRO A 188 -23.27 -5.90 0.52
C PRO A 188 -22.29 -5.48 -0.58
N LEU A 189 -22.83 -4.91 -1.65
CA LEU A 189 -22.02 -4.17 -2.62
C LEU A 189 -21.39 -2.98 -1.88
N GLY A 190 -20.05 -2.94 -1.95
CA GLY A 190 -19.17 -2.13 -1.09
C GLY A 190 -19.44 -0.64 -1.10
#